data_AF-A0A285KLB6-F1
#
_entry.id   AF-A0A285KLB6-F1
#
_cell.length_a   1.000
_cell.length_b   1.000
_cell.length_c   1.000
_cell.angle_alpha   90.00
_cell.angle_beta   90.00
_cell.angle_gamma   90.00
#
_symmetry.space_group_name_H-M   'P 1'
#
loop_
_entity.id
_entity.type
_entity.pdbx_description
1 polymer ?
#
loop_
_entity_poly.entity_id
_entity_poly.type
_entity_poly.pdbx_seq_one_letter_code
_entity_poly.pdbx_strand_id
1 'polypeptide(L)'
;MRTSWQEDPTVPLAGDATPGARDAASPGARAQPFGAALLFEILAGVCGALLAAAFDGSAETRLLGAVIGTVVAALFTVAGPWLNVRAGAAVAITVIALLLTYGGGRAVSVAAGPGVDIFPPVPGPRKGGGSGGGTTPTTSPPATGGTCEGTLCIRVTPTKLACGPGPCGPVVVTNTGRKTLAIGEVEFTGTGARLFQHDGGCAGQRLQPKKSCEIRIAYTGAEDGTAKLVIHQNLKGPASRITLTGRGTTPTPSETTTGPPEPRPDLTLSTAKLRCSVVRNGALSGADVLAVDLAILNAGVAPVRRLVPFRLSSRTGITGRGSSGISDGTAVTAMQADLDPGDYNRTHVLTARVDPDDEIAESDEVNNRVTVAVALGSRPEAAADVPCQVYG
;
A
#
# COMPACT_ATOMS: atom_id res chain seq x y z
N MET A 1 -1.45 50.80 52.51
CA MET A 1 -2.02 51.53 51.35
C MET A 1 -2.91 50.55 50.60
N ARG A 2 -4.24 50.72 50.71
CA ARG A 2 -5.27 49.90 50.05
C ARG A 2 -5.66 50.61 48.75
N THR A 3 -5.66 49.90 47.64
CA THR A 3 -6.29 50.36 46.39
C THR A 3 -7.38 49.37 46.00
N SER A 4 -8.61 49.86 46.13
CA SER A 4 -9.87 49.28 45.69
C SER A 4 -9.98 49.36 44.16
N TRP A 5 -10.33 48.25 43.52
CA TRP A 5 -10.83 48.23 42.14
C TRP A 5 -12.35 48.24 42.17
N GLN A 6 -12.92 49.10 41.33
CA GLN A 6 -14.33 49.47 41.28
C GLN A 6 -14.91 48.88 39.99
N GLU A 7 -15.97 48.09 40.13
CA GLU A 7 -16.75 47.50 39.04
C GLU A 7 -17.71 48.55 38.48
N ASP A 8 -17.86 48.59 37.16
CA ASP A 8 -18.85 49.41 36.46
C ASP A 8 -19.71 48.51 35.56
N PRO A 9 -21.03 48.40 35.79
CA PRO A 9 -21.94 47.68 34.91
C PRO A 9 -22.77 48.67 34.08
N THR A 10 -22.94 48.42 32.78
CA THR A 10 -24.19 48.57 32.01
C THR A 10 -23.93 48.68 30.51
N VAL A 11 -24.41 47.71 29.73
CA VAL A 11 -24.69 47.89 28.29
C VAL A 11 -26.10 47.33 28.02
N PRO A 12 -26.98 48.10 27.37
CA PRO A 12 -28.40 47.77 27.24
C PRO A 12 -28.73 46.85 26.06
N LEU A 13 -29.86 46.17 26.23
CA LEU A 13 -30.58 45.32 25.28
C LEU A 13 -31.26 46.15 24.16
N ALA A 14 -31.11 45.71 22.91
CA ALA A 14 -31.98 46.00 21.75
C ALA A 14 -31.68 44.94 20.67
N GLY A 15 -32.61 44.32 19.96
CA GLY A 15 -34.06 44.50 19.91
C GLY A 15 -34.71 43.38 19.08
N ASP A 16 -36.03 43.40 19.12
CA ASP A 16 -36.98 42.51 18.44
C ASP A 16 -36.77 42.39 16.93
N ALA A 17 -36.90 41.16 16.41
CA ALA A 17 -37.16 40.89 15.01
C ALA A 17 -38.43 40.04 14.87
N THR A 18 -39.46 40.66 14.32
CA THR A 18 -40.79 40.12 14.01
C THR A 18 -40.72 39.12 12.84
N PRO A 19 -41.55 38.05 12.81
CA PRO A 19 -41.57 37.09 11.70
C PRO A 19 -42.46 37.60 10.55
N GLY A 20 -41.85 37.82 9.38
CA GLY A 20 -42.54 38.16 8.14
C GLY A 20 -42.90 36.90 7.35
N ALA A 21 -44.19 36.56 7.35
CA ALA A 21 -44.80 35.62 6.41
C ALA A 21 -44.82 36.21 4.98
N ARG A 22 -44.39 35.41 4.00
CA ARG A 22 -44.77 35.58 2.58
C ARG A 22 -44.95 34.21 1.94
N ASP A 23 -46.21 33.88 1.67
CA ASP A 23 -46.63 32.97 0.62
C ASP A 23 -46.18 33.48 -0.75
N ALA A 24 -45.74 32.57 -1.63
CA ALA A 24 -46.10 32.59 -3.05
C ALA A 24 -45.51 31.36 -3.78
N ALA A 25 -46.42 30.54 -4.29
CA ALA A 25 -46.15 29.44 -5.19
C ALA A 25 -45.55 29.89 -6.53
N SER A 26 -44.69 29.04 -7.13
CA SER A 26 -44.57 28.94 -8.58
C SER A 26 -44.07 27.55 -9.00
N PRO A 27 -44.87 26.77 -9.75
CA PRO A 27 -44.45 25.53 -10.37
C PRO A 27 -43.82 25.82 -11.73
N GLY A 28 -42.52 25.57 -11.84
CA GLY A 28 -41.77 25.67 -13.10
C GLY A 28 -40.97 24.41 -13.34
N ALA A 29 -41.65 23.29 -13.64
CA ALA A 29 -41.01 22.08 -14.10
C ALA A 29 -40.40 22.33 -15.49
N ARG A 30 -39.16 22.82 -15.52
CA ARG A 30 -38.33 22.82 -16.73
C ARG A 30 -38.06 21.37 -17.10
N ALA A 31 -38.67 20.92 -18.20
CA ALA A 31 -38.28 19.70 -18.89
C ALA A 31 -36.77 19.76 -19.17
N GLN A 32 -35.99 18.92 -18.49
CA GLN A 32 -34.58 18.76 -18.80
C GLN A 32 -34.44 18.06 -20.16
N PRO A 33 -33.53 18.52 -21.03
CA PRO A 33 -33.30 17.90 -22.31
C PRO A 33 -32.75 16.49 -22.10
N PHE A 34 -33.56 15.48 -22.45
CA PHE A 34 -33.22 14.04 -22.41
C PHE A 34 -31.88 13.69 -23.09
N GLY A 35 -31.33 14.57 -23.93
CA GLY A 35 -30.06 14.34 -24.62
C GLY A 35 -28.81 14.36 -23.74
N ALA A 36 -28.81 15.10 -22.62
CA ALA A 36 -27.60 15.20 -21.79
C ALA A 36 -27.31 13.93 -20.98
N ALA A 37 -28.36 13.24 -20.53
CA ALA A 37 -28.23 11.99 -19.77
C ALA A 37 -27.69 10.84 -20.63
N LEU A 38 -28.18 10.73 -21.88
CA LEU A 38 -27.74 9.70 -22.82
C LEU A 38 -26.26 9.86 -23.19
N LEU A 39 -25.80 11.11 -23.35
CA LEU A 39 -24.39 11.39 -23.68
C LEU A 39 -23.45 10.99 -22.54
N PHE A 40 -23.88 11.16 -21.29
CA PHE A 40 -23.12 10.80 -20.09
C PHE A 40 -23.02 9.28 -19.91
N GLU A 41 -24.08 8.53 -20.22
CA GLU A 41 -24.05 7.05 -20.22
C GLU A 41 -23.09 6.50 -21.28
N ILE A 42 -23.09 7.06 -22.49
CA ILE A 42 -22.18 6.65 -23.56
C ILE A 42 -20.73 6.95 -23.15
N LEU A 43 -20.45 8.15 -22.64
CA LEU A 43 -19.11 8.53 -22.15
C LEU A 43 -18.63 7.64 -21.01
N ALA A 44 -19.49 7.32 -20.05
CA ALA A 44 -19.14 6.44 -18.93
C ALA A 44 -18.87 5.00 -19.40
N GLY A 45 -19.64 4.49 -20.35
CA GLY A 45 -19.40 3.18 -20.97
C GLY A 45 -18.06 3.12 -21.71
N VAL A 46 -17.73 4.15 -22.48
CA VAL A 46 -16.45 4.25 -23.20
C VAL A 46 -15.27 4.39 -22.22
N CYS A 47 -15.39 5.23 -21.19
CA CYS A 47 -14.36 5.34 -20.14
C CYS A 47 -14.16 4.04 -19.37
N GLY A 48 -15.24 3.31 -19.05
CA GLY A 48 -15.16 2.02 -18.38
C GLY A 48 -14.45 0.95 -19.22
N ALA A 49 -14.72 0.90 -20.53
CA ALA A 49 -14.04 0.00 -21.46
C ALA A 49 -12.54 0.34 -21.61
N LEU A 50 -12.20 1.63 -21.67
CA LEU A 50 -10.81 2.10 -21.77
C LEU A 50 -10.03 1.84 -20.46
N LEU A 51 -10.65 2.04 -19.30
CA LEU A 51 -10.06 1.70 -18.01
C LEU A 51 -9.83 0.19 -17.88
N ALA A 52 -10.79 -0.65 -18.30
CA ALA A 52 -10.63 -2.10 -18.29
C ALA A 52 -9.51 -2.60 -19.23
N ALA A 53 -9.30 -1.92 -20.37
CA ALA A 53 -8.21 -2.20 -21.29
C ALA A 53 -6.84 -1.77 -20.76
N ALA A 54 -6.78 -0.76 -19.88
CA ALA A 54 -5.56 -0.24 -19.29
C ALA A 54 -5.03 -1.09 -18.11
N PHE A 55 -5.84 -2.00 -17.56
CA PHE A 55 -5.38 -2.94 -16.54
C PHE A 55 -4.71 -4.18 -17.18
N ASP A 56 -3.40 -4.31 -16.97
CA ASP A 56 -2.58 -5.46 -17.35
C ASP A 56 -2.75 -6.65 -16.37
N GLY A 57 -4.00 -6.94 -16.02
CA GLY A 57 -4.37 -8.01 -15.10
C GLY A 57 -4.91 -9.26 -15.79
N SER A 58 -5.12 -10.32 -15.01
CA SER A 58 -5.75 -11.56 -15.47
C SER A 58 -7.13 -11.30 -16.07
N ALA A 59 -7.62 -12.20 -16.95
CA ALA A 59 -8.93 -12.07 -17.60
C ALA A 59 -10.09 -11.81 -16.61
N GLU A 60 -9.98 -12.29 -15.38
CA GLU A 60 -10.94 -12.06 -14.29
C GLU A 60 -10.98 -10.60 -13.83
N THR A 61 -9.82 -9.94 -13.71
CA THR A 61 -9.75 -8.52 -13.33
C THR A 61 -10.28 -7.59 -14.42
N ARG A 62 -10.12 -7.96 -15.70
CA ARG A 62 -10.72 -7.22 -16.83
C ARG A 62 -12.25 -7.32 -16.83
N LEU A 63 -12.79 -8.49 -16.51
CA LEU A 63 -14.24 -8.69 -16.37
C LEU A 63 -14.80 -7.88 -15.19
N LEU A 64 -14.10 -7.87 -14.05
CA LEU A 64 -14.52 -7.13 -12.87
C LEU A 64 -14.50 -5.61 -13.11
N GLY A 65 -13.48 -5.10 -13.80
CA GLY A 65 -13.38 -3.67 -14.17
C GLY A 65 -14.53 -3.20 -15.07
N ALA A 66 -14.93 -4.00 -16.04
CA ALA A 66 -16.05 -3.69 -16.92
C ALA A 66 -17.40 -3.63 -16.16
N VAL A 67 -17.60 -4.52 -15.17
CA VAL A 67 -18.83 -4.54 -14.36
C VAL A 67 -18.89 -3.34 -13.41
N ILE A 68 -17.79 -2.98 -12.74
CA ILE A 68 -17.78 -1.86 -11.79
C ILE A 68 -18.04 -0.53 -12.50
N GLY A 69 -17.47 -0.32 -13.70
CA GLY A 69 -17.67 0.92 -14.47
C GLY A 69 -19.13 1.20 -14.81
N THR A 70 -19.90 0.15 -15.16
CA THR A 70 -21.33 0.29 -15.50
C THR A 70 -22.22 0.54 -14.27
N VAL A 71 -21.89 -0.07 -13.13
CA VAL A 71 -22.65 0.10 -11.88
C VAL A 71 -22.47 1.49 -11.29
N VAL A 72 -21.24 2.02 -11.31
CA VAL A 72 -20.94 3.35 -10.76
C VAL A 72 -21.64 4.45 -11.58
N ALA A 73 -21.66 4.33 -12.92
CA ALA A 73 -22.34 5.29 -13.78
C ALA A 73 -23.85 5.41 -13.50
N ALA A 74 -24.51 4.28 -13.18
CA ALA A 74 -25.94 4.24 -12.85
C ALA A 74 -26.28 4.84 -11.48
N LEU A 75 -25.31 4.91 -10.56
CA LEU A 75 -25.52 5.41 -9.19
C LEU A 75 -25.41 6.94 -9.08
N PHE A 76 -24.71 7.61 -10.00
CA PHE A 76 -24.44 9.06 -9.90
C PHE A 76 -25.43 9.97 -10.66
N THR A 77 -26.34 9.43 -11.48
CA THR A 77 -27.18 10.26 -12.37
C THR A 77 -28.58 10.61 -11.83
N VAL A 78 -28.95 10.22 -10.61
CA VAL A 78 -30.34 10.41 -10.13
C VAL A 78 -30.41 10.88 -8.68
N ALA A 79 -30.70 12.17 -8.45
CA ALA A 79 -31.15 12.68 -7.17
C ALA A 79 -32.69 12.76 -7.16
N GLY A 80 -33.36 12.01 -6.29
CA GLY A 80 -34.80 12.08 -6.13
C GLY A 80 -35.37 11.18 -5.03
N PRO A 81 -36.65 11.38 -4.63
CA PRO A 81 -37.27 10.70 -3.47
C PRO A 81 -37.33 9.17 -3.56
N TRP A 82 -37.09 8.61 -4.74
CA TRP A 82 -37.19 7.18 -5.04
C TRP A 82 -35.83 6.49 -5.19
N LEU A 83 -34.75 7.11 -4.71
CA LEU A 83 -33.37 6.61 -4.84
C LEU A 83 -33.24 5.14 -4.39
N ASN A 84 -33.80 4.79 -3.23
CA ASN A 84 -33.69 3.45 -2.66
C ASN A 84 -34.36 2.37 -3.53
N VAL A 85 -35.51 2.68 -4.13
CA VAL A 85 -36.24 1.73 -4.99
C VAL A 85 -35.51 1.49 -6.31
N ARG A 86 -34.93 2.55 -6.89
CA ARG A 86 -34.18 2.44 -8.14
C ARG A 86 -32.82 1.79 -7.96
N ALA A 87 -32.11 2.09 -6.86
CA ALA A 87 -30.89 1.38 -6.49
C ALA A 87 -31.15 -0.12 -6.31
N GLY A 88 -32.25 -0.48 -5.64
CA GLY A 88 -32.68 -1.87 -5.52
C GLY A 88 -32.96 -2.53 -6.88
N ALA A 89 -33.67 -1.85 -7.78
CA ALA A 89 -33.95 -2.35 -9.13
C ALA A 89 -32.67 -2.52 -9.97
N ALA A 90 -31.74 -1.58 -9.90
CA ALA A 90 -30.46 -1.66 -10.63
C ALA A 90 -29.63 -2.86 -10.16
N VAL A 91 -29.48 -3.05 -8.84
CA VAL A 91 -28.78 -4.21 -8.28
C VAL A 91 -29.46 -5.51 -8.72
N ALA A 92 -30.79 -5.59 -8.67
CA ALA A 92 -31.53 -6.77 -9.10
C ALA A 92 -31.29 -7.10 -10.58
N ILE A 93 -31.31 -6.10 -11.47
CA ILE A 93 -31.03 -6.28 -12.90
C ILE A 93 -29.59 -6.77 -13.12
N THR A 94 -28.59 -6.20 -12.43
CA THR A 94 -27.20 -6.63 -12.54
C THR A 94 -27.03 -8.09 -12.09
N VAL A 95 -27.67 -8.49 -10.98
CA VAL A 95 -27.64 -9.87 -10.50
C VAL A 95 -28.28 -10.83 -11.51
N ILE A 96 -29.43 -10.47 -12.08
CA ILE A 96 -30.11 -11.28 -13.11
C ILE A 96 -29.23 -11.43 -14.35
N ALA A 97 -28.61 -10.34 -14.83
CA ALA A 97 -27.71 -10.38 -15.97
C ALA A 97 -26.49 -11.28 -15.72
N LEU A 98 -25.94 -11.23 -14.50
CA LEU A 98 -24.80 -12.07 -14.10
C LEU A 98 -25.19 -13.55 -14.02
N LEU A 99 -26.38 -13.86 -13.50
CA LEU A 99 -26.94 -15.21 -13.48
C LEU A 99 -27.24 -15.74 -14.88
N LEU A 100 -27.78 -14.92 -15.79
CA LEU A 100 -28.04 -15.31 -17.18
C LEU A 100 -26.74 -15.54 -17.95
N THR A 101 -25.73 -14.71 -17.73
CA THR A 101 -24.43 -14.85 -18.40
C THR A 101 -23.69 -16.08 -17.90
N TYR A 102 -23.66 -16.30 -16.59
CA TYR A 102 -22.99 -17.46 -15.99
C TYR A 102 -23.77 -18.76 -16.22
N GLY A 103 -25.10 -18.71 -16.09
CA GLY A 103 -26.01 -19.84 -16.35
C GLY A 103 -26.07 -20.22 -17.83
N GLY A 104 -26.07 -19.25 -18.74
CA GLY A 104 -26.01 -19.47 -20.19
C GLY A 104 -24.71 -20.13 -20.62
N GLY A 105 -23.57 -19.74 -20.03
CA GLY A 105 -22.28 -20.39 -20.27
C GLY A 105 -22.28 -21.87 -19.89
N ARG A 106 -22.94 -22.24 -18.79
CA ARG A 106 -23.10 -23.64 -18.37
C ARG A 106 -23.97 -24.45 -19.35
N ALA A 107 -25.08 -23.90 -19.83
CA ALA A 107 -25.94 -24.60 -20.78
C ALA A 107 -25.25 -24.86 -22.13
N VAL A 108 -24.47 -23.89 -22.62
CA VAL A 108 -23.71 -24.03 -23.88
C VAL A 108 -22.56 -25.03 -23.73
N SER A 109 -21.89 -25.08 -22.57
CA SER A 109 -20.84 -26.07 -22.30
C SER A 109 -21.34 -27.53 -22.25
N VAL A 110 -22.61 -27.74 -21.87
CA VAL A 110 -23.24 -29.08 -21.89
C VAL A 110 -23.66 -29.51 -23.30
N ALA A 111 -23.93 -28.55 -24.19
CA ALA A 111 -24.30 -28.82 -25.59
C ALA A 111 -23.09 -28.98 -26.54
N ALA A 112 -21.92 -28.42 -26.20
CA ALA A 112 -20.74 -28.37 -27.08
C ALA A 112 -19.87 -29.65 -27.09
N GLY A 113 -20.20 -30.66 -26.28
CA GLY A 113 -19.46 -31.93 -26.20
C GLY A 113 -18.15 -31.84 -25.38
N PRO A 114 -17.60 -33.00 -24.95
CA PRO A 114 -16.43 -33.04 -24.09
C PRO A 114 -15.17 -32.58 -24.83
N GLY A 115 -14.59 -31.44 -24.43
CA GLY A 115 -13.28 -31.00 -24.92
C GLY A 115 -13.10 -29.50 -25.16
N VAL A 116 -14.13 -28.66 -24.97
CA VAL A 116 -14.02 -27.20 -25.10
C VAL A 116 -14.39 -26.53 -23.77
N ASP A 117 -13.40 -26.38 -22.89
CA ASP A 117 -13.56 -25.61 -21.65
C ASP A 117 -13.40 -24.11 -21.94
N ILE A 118 -14.52 -23.41 -22.12
CA ILE A 118 -14.54 -21.96 -22.41
C ILE A 118 -14.29 -21.11 -21.14
N PHE A 119 -14.25 -21.73 -19.95
CA PHE A 119 -14.01 -21.03 -18.68
C PHE A 119 -12.99 -21.76 -17.78
N PRO A 120 -12.16 -21.03 -17.00
CA PRO A 120 -11.21 -21.63 -16.07
C PRO A 120 -11.94 -22.40 -14.94
N PRO A 121 -11.39 -23.54 -14.48
CA PRO A 121 -12.02 -24.37 -13.47
C PRO A 121 -12.05 -23.67 -12.11
N VAL A 122 -13.22 -23.65 -11.47
CA VAL A 122 -13.41 -23.16 -10.11
C VAL A 122 -12.64 -24.06 -9.13
N PRO A 123 -11.84 -23.51 -8.18
CA PRO A 123 -11.14 -24.31 -7.19
C PRO A 123 -12.11 -25.06 -6.26
N GLY A 124 -12.26 -26.37 -6.48
CA GLY A 124 -12.94 -27.27 -5.55
C GLY A 124 -11.99 -27.80 -4.45
N PRO A 125 -12.51 -28.15 -3.27
CA PRO A 125 -11.71 -28.72 -2.18
C PRO A 125 -11.16 -30.09 -2.58
N ARG A 126 -9.83 -30.20 -2.70
CA ARG A 126 -9.15 -31.46 -3.01
C ARG A 126 -9.26 -32.42 -1.81
N LYS A 127 -10.05 -33.48 -1.95
CA LYS A 127 -9.94 -34.70 -1.12
C LYS A 127 -8.64 -35.42 -1.49
N GLY A 128 -7.80 -35.65 -0.49
CA GLY A 128 -6.59 -36.45 -0.61
C GLY A 128 -6.92 -37.92 -0.84
N GLY A 129 -6.25 -38.52 -1.83
CA GLY A 129 -6.22 -39.95 -2.06
C GLY A 129 -4.86 -40.30 -2.64
N GLY A 130 -4.00 -40.93 -1.83
CA GLY A 130 -2.72 -41.44 -2.27
C GLY A 130 -2.85 -42.78 -2.99
N SER A 131 -1.85 -43.10 -3.81
CA SER A 131 -1.42 -44.49 -4.03
C SER A 131 -0.02 -44.49 -4.62
N GLY A 132 0.83 -45.36 -4.07
CA GLY A 132 2.27 -45.45 -4.34
C GLY A 132 2.64 -46.35 -5.53
N GLY A 133 3.93 -46.34 -5.85
CA GLY A 133 4.57 -47.26 -6.79
C GLY A 133 6.04 -46.91 -6.91
N GLY A 134 6.90 -47.66 -6.22
CA GLY A 134 8.33 -47.43 -6.17
C GLY A 134 9.07 -47.85 -7.43
N THR A 135 10.23 -47.22 -7.66
CA THR A 135 11.41 -47.84 -8.26
C THR A 135 12.65 -47.01 -7.91
N THR A 136 13.59 -47.68 -7.24
CA THR A 136 15.05 -47.49 -7.17
C THR A 136 15.65 -46.13 -7.57
N PRO A 137 16.38 -45.43 -6.67
CA PRO A 137 17.32 -44.40 -7.10
C PRO A 137 18.69 -45.03 -7.38
N THR A 138 19.01 -45.17 -8.67
CA THR A 138 20.40 -45.27 -9.11
C THR A 138 21.07 -43.91 -8.87
N THR A 139 22.16 -43.96 -8.12
CA THR A 139 23.09 -42.88 -7.82
C THR A 139 23.43 -42.05 -9.07
N SER A 140 23.14 -40.75 -9.05
CA SER A 140 23.62 -39.79 -10.04
C SER A 140 24.35 -38.62 -9.36
N PRO A 141 25.46 -38.11 -9.93
CA PRO A 141 26.32 -37.07 -9.32
C PRO A 141 25.64 -35.69 -9.27
N PRO A 142 26.22 -34.69 -8.57
CA PRO A 142 25.52 -33.48 -8.15
C PRO A 142 24.94 -32.65 -9.31
N ALA A 143 23.70 -32.20 -9.10
CA ALA A 143 22.79 -31.56 -10.04
C ALA A 143 23.39 -30.33 -10.73
N THR A 144 23.89 -30.52 -11.95
CA THR A 144 24.26 -29.42 -12.84
C THR A 144 23.08 -29.06 -13.75
N GLY A 145 22.05 -28.40 -13.21
CA GLY A 145 21.04 -27.56 -13.92
C GLY A 145 20.40 -28.03 -15.25
N GLY A 146 20.48 -29.31 -15.61
CA GLY A 146 20.00 -29.84 -16.87
C GLY A 146 18.83 -30.79 -16.68
N THR A 147 17.82 -30.70 -17.56
CA THR A 147 16.67 -31.60 -17.60
C THR A 147 16.63 -32.29 -18.95
N CYS A 148 16.46 -33.61 -18.97
CA CYS A 148 16.42 -34.42 -20.18
C CYS A 148 15.19 -35.31 -20.21
N GLU A 149 14.59 -35.47 -21.39
CA GLU A 149 13.59 -36.47 -21.70
C GLU A 149 14.01 -37.21 -22.99
N GLY A 150 14.53 -38.42 -22.82
CA GLY A 150 15.11 -39.19 -23.91
C GLY A 150 16.26 -38.44 -24.60
N THR A 151 16.03 -38.00 -25.84
CA THR A 151 17.02 -37.27 -26.66
C THR A 151 16.82 -35.76 -26.69
N LEU A 152 15.80 -35.24 -26.00
CA LEU A 152 15.55 -33.80 -25.86
C LEU A 152 16.07 -33.35 -24.50
N CYS A 153 16.99 -32.38 -24.47
CA CYS A 153 17.58 -31.90 -23.22
C CYS A 153 17.74 -30.38 -23.23
N ILE A 154 17.51 -29.77 -22.08
CA ILE A 154 17.70 -28.34 -21.81
C ILE A 154 18.70 -28.18 -20.67
N ARG A 155 19.59 -27.18 -20.79
CA ARG A 155 20.43 -26.69 -19.70
C ARG A 155 20.21 -25.19 -19.57
N VAL A 156 19.88 -24.72 -18.37
CA VAL A 156 19.71 -23.30 -18.07
C VAL A 156 20.80 -22.86 -17.09
N THR A 157 21.47 -21.75 -17.38
CA THR A 157 22.57 -21.25 -16.54
C THR A 157 22.52 -19.72 -16.44
N PRO A 158 22.55 -19.15 -15.23
CA PRO A 158 22.57 -19.82 -13.93
C PRO A 158 21.18 -20.33 -13.47
N THR A 159 21.14 -21.19 -12.44
CA THR A 159 19.88 -21.65 -11.80
C THR A 159 19.44 -20.72 -10.65
N LYS A 160 20.34 -19.86 -10.18
CA LYS A 160 20.07 -18.76 -9.24
C LYS A 160 20.76 -17.51 -9.76
N LEU A 161 20.04 -16.38 -9.80
CA LEU A 161 20.59 -15.11 -10.25
C LEU A 161 20.31 -14.02 -9.21
N ALA A 162 21.37 -13.36 -8.77
CA ALA A 162 21.27 -12.19 -7.92
C ALA A 162 21.39 -10.92 -8.77
N CYS A 163 20.48 -9.98 -8.54
CA CYS A 163 20.38 -8.71 -9.23
C CYS A 163 20.56 -7.56 -8.23
N GLY A 164 21.33 -6.54 -8.63
CA GLY A 164 21.18 -5.19 -8.08
C GLY A 164 20.26 -4.36 -8.99
N PRO A 165 20.03 -3.06 -8.71
CA PRO A 165 19.23 -2.21 -9.58
C PRO A 165 19.82 -2.10 -10.99
N GLY A 166 18.96 -2.20 -12.00
CA GLY A 166 19.34 -2.17 -13.40
C GLY A 166 19.57 -3.56 -14.02
N PRO A 167 20.36 -3.66 -15.10
CA PRO A 167 20.61 -4.92 -15.80
C PRO A 167 21.35 -5.94 -14.93
N CYS A 168 20.89 -7.20 -14.97
CA CYS A 168 21.52 -8.35 -14.35
C CYS A 168 22.32 -9.18 -15.37
N GLY A 169 23.04 -10.20 -14.89
CA GLY A 169 23.65 -11.20 -15.76
C GLY A 169 22.62 -11.95 -16.62
N PRO A 170 22.97 -12.36 -17.85
CA PRO A 170 22.04 -13.06 -18.73
C PRO A 170 21.76 -14.48 -18.24
N VAL A 171 20.56 -14.99 -18.53
CA VAL A 171 20.23 -16.41 -18.40
C VAL A 171 20.40 -17.08 -19.74
N VAL A 172 21.33 -18.02 -19.82
CA VAL A 172 21.66 -18.77 -21.03
C VAL A 172 20.87 -20.08 -21.06
N VAL A 173 20.10 -20.29 -22.12
CA VAL A 173 19.37 -21.53 -22.37
C VAL A 173 20.07 -22.29 -23.49
N THR A 174 20.48 -23.52 -23.23
CA THR A 174 21.22 -24.36 -24.18
C THR A 174 20.49 -25.66 -24.45
N ASN A 175 20.32 -26.01 -25.73
CA ASN A 175 19.88 -27.34 -26.13
C ASN A 175 21.05 -28.32 -26.10
N THR A 176 21.11 -29.14 -25.05
CA THR A 176 22.15 -30.18 -24.89
C THR A 176 21.72 -31.54 -25.47
N GLY A 177 20.53 -31.62 -26.05
CA GLY A 177 19.97 -32.82 -26.64
C GLY A 177 20.38 -33.03 -28.10
N ARG A 178 19.78 -34.05 -28.71
CA ARG A 178 19.90 -34.39 -30.14
C ARG A 178 18.66 -33.99 -30.96
N LYS A 179 17.55 -33.65 -30.30
CA LYS A 179 16.33 -33.13 -30.94
C LYS A 179 16.22 -31.61 -30.78
N THR A 180 15.48 -30.95 -31.68
CA THR A 180 15.19 -29.51 -31.59
C THR A 180 14.37 -29.20 -30.34
N LEU A 181 14.87 -28.25 -29.55
CA LEU A 181 14.21 -27.72 -28.36
C LEU A 181 13.39 -26.49 -28.76
N ALA A 182 12.08 -26.53 -28.52
CA ALA A 182 11.20 -25.39 -28.72
C ALA A 182 10.95 -24.72 -27.37
N ILE A 183 11.33 -23.44 -27.29
CA ILE A 183 11.05 -22.58 -26.14
C ILE A 183 9.70 -21.90 -26.38
N GLY A 184 8.81 -22.02 -25.41
CA GLY A 184 7.51 -21.36 -25.39
C GLY A 184 7.60 -19.96 -24.81
N GLU A 185 6.70 -19.67 -23.88
CA GLU A 185 6.67 -18.41 -23.13
C GLU A 185 7.74 -18.37 -22.03
N VAL A 186 8.16 -17.15 -21.72
CA VAL A 186 9.07 -16.82 -20.62
C VAL A 186 8.33 -15.83 -19.73
N GLU A 187 8.18 -16.16 -18.45
CA GLU A 187 7.39 -15.35 -17.51
C GLU A 187 8.04 -15.28 -16.12
N PHE A 188 7.69 -14.26 -15.33
CA PHE A 188 8.04 -14.18 -13.91
C PHE A 188 6.87 -14.61 -13.03
N THR A 189 7.18 -15.34 -11.96
CA THR A 189 6.22 -15.74 -10.94
C THR A 189 6.75 -15.42 -9.54
N GLY A 190 5.85 -15.26 -8.57
CA GLY A 190 6.18 -14.94 -7.17
C GLY A 190 5.84 -13.51 -6.76
N THR A 191 5.99 -13.20 -5.47
CA THR A 191 5.56 -11.93 -4.86
C THR A 191 6.34 -10.71 -5.37
N GLY A 192 7.60 -10.89 -5.76
CA GLY A 192 8.46 -9.86 -6.34
C GLY A 192 8.47 -9.83 -7.86
N ALA A 193 7.63 -10.61 -8.57
CA ALA A 193 7.68 -10.73 -10.03
C ALA A 193 7.61 -9.37 -10.76
N ARG A 194 6.77 -8.46 -10.27
CA ARG A 194 6.60 -7.09 -10.80
C ARG A 194 7.87 -6.23 -10.77
N LEU A 195 8.88 -6.64 -10.00
CA LEU A 195 10.14 -5.91 -9.81
C LEU A 195 11.22 -6.34 -10.82
N PHE A 196 10.95 -7.35 -11.65
CA PHE A 196 11.86 -7.86 -12.66
C PHE A 196 11.29 -7.64 -14.06
N GLN A 197 12.18 -7.38 -15.01
CA GLN A 197 11.88 -7.25 -16.44
C GLN A 197 12.79 -8.18 -17.24
N HIS A 198 12.33 -8.66 -18.39
CA HIS A 198 13.15 -9.43 -19.33
C HIS A 198 12.94 -8.98 -20.77
N ASP A 199 13.93 -9.20 -21.62
CA ASP A 199 13.87 -8.91 -23.05
C ASP A 199 13.17 -10.01 -23.88
N GLY A 200 12.89 -11.16 -23.27
CA GLY A 200 12.26 -12.29 -23.94
C GLY A 200 13.13 -12.96 -25.01
N GLY A 201 14.46 -12.79 -24.97
CA GLY A 201 15.38 -13.21 -26.05
C GLY A 201 15.33 -14.69 -26.47
N CYS A 202 14.78 -15.57 -25.64
CA CYS A 202 14.55 -16.98 -25.95
C CYS A 202 13.09 -17.35 -26.27
N ALA A 203 12.12 -16.48 -26.02
CA ALA A 203 10.70 -16.83 -26.14
C ALA A 203 10.33 -17.14 -27.61
N GLY A 204 9.60 -18.24 -27.83
CA GLY A 204 9.19 -18.71 -29.16
C GLY A 204 10.31 -19.31 -30.04
N GLN A 205 11.55 -19.37 -29.55
CA GLN A 205 12.70 -19.85 -30.34
C GLN A 205 12.73 -21.37 -30.49
N ARG A 206 13.34 -21.83 -31.59
CA ARG A 206 13.62 -23.27 -31.83
C ARG A 206 15.13 -23.50 -31.89
N LEU A 207 15.68 -23.98 -30.79
CA LEU A 207 17.11 -24.24 -30.66
C LEU A 207 17.46 -25.60 -31.26
N GLN A 208 18.29 -25.59 -32.30
CA GLN A 208 18.92 -26.81 -32.82
C GLN A 208 19.87 -27.43 -31.77
N PRO A 209 20.24 -28.72 -31.90
CA PRO A 209 21.23 -29.34 -31.02
C PRO A 209 22.50 -28.51 -30.87
N LYS A 210 22.97 -28.35 -29.62
CA LYS A 210 24.15 -27.56 -29.23
C LYS A 210 24.03 -26.04 -29.48
N LYS A 211 22.84 -25.53 -29.81
CA LYS A 211 22.60 -24.08 -29.90
C LYS A 211 22.06 -23.54 -28.58
N SER A 212 22.30 -22.24 -28.38
CA SER A 212 21.90 -21.51 -27.18
C SER A 212 21.23 -20.18 -27.55
N CYS A 213 20.44 -19.65 -26.63
CA CYS A 213 19.92 -18.28 -26.64
C CYS A 213 20.10 -17.67 -25.24
N GLU A 214 19.97 -16.35 -25.16
CA GLU A 214 20.13 -15.60 -23.92
C GLU A 214 18.85 -14.80 -23.61
N ILE A 215 18.54 -14.69 -22.32
CA ILE A 215 17.48 -13.82 -21.79
C ILE A 215 18.16 -12.80 -20.89
N ARG A 216 18.04 -11.51 -21.22
CA ARG A 216 18.53 -10.43 -20.36
C ARG A 216 17.46 -10.08 -19.35
N ILE A 217 17.87 -9.94 -18.10
CA ILE A 217 17.00 -9.62 -16.98
C ILE A 217 17.42 -8.28 -16.40
N ALA A 218 16.48 -7.46 -15.98
CA ALA A 218 16.72 -6.24 -15.22
C ALA A 218 15.88 -6.22 -13.95
N TYR A 219 16.40 -5.61 -12.89
CA TYR A 219 15.69 -5.40 -11.64
C TYR A 219 15.39 -3.91 -11.44
N THR A 220 14.13 -3.59 -11.14
CA THR A 220 13.64 -2.21 -11.01
C THR A 220 13.08 -1.90 -9.62
N GLY A 221 13.25 -2.81 -8.66
CA GLY A 221 12.77 -2.62 -7.29
C GLY A 221 13.67 -1.70 -6.46
N ALA A 222 13.07 -0.78 -5.71
CA ALA A 222 13.74 0.00 -4.67
C ALA A 222 13.88 -0.78 -3.35
N GLU A 223 13.00 -1.74 -3.11
CA GLU A 223 13.02 -2.69 -2.00
C GLU A 223 13.71 -4.00 -2.40
N ASP A 224 13.99 -4.90 -1.45
CA ASP A 224 14.43 -6.25 -1.74
C ASP A 224 13.27 -7.12 -2.26
N GLY A 225 13.56 -8.01 -3.21
CA GLY A 225 12.53 -8.79 -3.89
C GLY A 225 13.00 -10.20 -4.28
N THR A 226 12.07 -11.15 -4.29
CA THR A 226 12.32 -12.50 -4.81
C THR A 226 11.29 -12.90 -5.85
N ALA A 227 11.74 -13.56 -6.91
CA ALA A 227 10.90 -14.06 -8.00
C ALA A 227 11.46 -15.37 -8.57
N LYS A 228 10.67 -16.02 -9.43
CA LYS A 228 11.10 -17.16 -10.23
C LYS A 228 10.87 -16.87 -11.71
N LEU A 229 11.92 -16.94 -12.52
CA LEU A 229 11.79 -16.99 -13.97
C LEU A 229 11.35 -18.40 -14.37
N VAL A 230 10.29 -18.49 -15.14
CA VAL A 230 9.74 -19.75 -15.67
C VAL A 230 9.92 -19.74 -17.18
N ILE A 231 10.54 -20.78 -17.70
CA ILE A 231 10.76 -20.98 -19.13
C ILE A 231 9.94 -22.21 -19.52
N HIS A 232 8.95 -22.02 -20.38
CA HIS A 232 8.14 -23.11 -20.92
C HIS A 232 8.86 -23.73 -22.12
N GLN A 233 8.75 -25.05 -22.28
CA GLN A 233 9.40 -25.79 -23.38
C GLN A 233 8.63 -27.05 -23.76
N ASN A 234 9.01 -27.66 -24.89
CA ASN A 234 8.43 -28.91 -25.38
C ASN A 234 8.93 -30.20 -24.71
N LEU A 235 9.45 -30.12 -23.48
CA LEU A 235 9.63 -31.29 -22.62
C LEU A 235 8.27 -31.64 -22.00
N LYS A 236 7.95 -32.93 -21.81
CA LYS A 236 6.75 -33.36 -21.06
C LYS A 236 6.89 -33.10 -19.57
N GLY A 237 8.13 -33.02 -19.08
CA GLY A 237 8.44 -32.62 -17.71
C GLY A 237 8.07 -31.17 -17.40
N PRO A 238 8.24 -30.73 -16.15
CA PRO A 238 7.91 -29.36 -15.76
C PRO A 238 8.76 -28.31 -16.49
N ALA A 239 8.23 -27.10 -16.59
CA ALA A 239 8.95 -25.91 -17.04
C ALA A 239 10.24 -25.68 -16.25
N SER A 240 11.26 -25.13 -16.91
CA SER A 240 12.54 -24.80 -16.26
C SER A 240 12.39 -23.55 -15.40
N ARG A 241 12.97 -23.55 -14.19
CA ARG A 241 12.81 -22.48 -13.21
C ARG A 241 14.17 -21.96 -12.73
N ILE A 242 14.29 -20.65 -12.62
CA ILE A 242 15.47 -19.95 -12.09
C ILE A 242 15.02 -19.09 -10.93
N THR A 243 15.70 -19.18 -9.79
CA THR A 243 15.41 -18.32 -8.64
C THR A 243 16.11 -16.99 -8.80
N LEU A 244 15.35 -15.90 -8.66
CA LEU A 244 15.86 -14.53 -8.74
C LEU A 244 15.80 -13.87 -7.36
N THR A 245 16.87 -13.18 -6.99
CA THR A 245 16.94 -12.32 -5.81
C THR A 245 17.38 -10.94 -6.25
N GLY A 246 16.53 -9.95 -6.05
CA GLY A 246 16.82 -8.55 -6.33
C GLY A 246 17.12 -7.85 -5.02
N ARG A 247 18.24 -7.13 -4.96
CA ARG A 247 18.51 -6.19 -3.89
C ARG A 247 18.12 -4.80 -4.34
N GLY A 248 17.21 -4.20 -3.60
CA GLY A 248 16.92 -2.79 -3.77
C GLY A 248 18.16 -1.99 -3.39
N THR A 249 18.38 -0.85 -4.04
CA THR A 249 19.05 0.23 -3.33
C THR A 249 18.02 0.76 -2.34
N THR A 250 17.99 0.17 -1.14
CA THR A 250 17.73 1.03 0.02
C THR A 250 18.71 2.18 -0.17
N PRO A 251 18.27 3.44 -0.28
CA PRO A 251 19.21 4.54 -0.37
C PRO A 251 20.07 4.44 0.88
N THR A 252 21.28 3.91 0.74
CA THR A 252 22.39 4.34 1.59
C THR A 252 22.34 5.85 1.43
N PRO A 253 22.08 6.63 2.51
CA PRO A 253 22.02 8.07 2.40
C PRO A 253 23.29 8.47 1.66
N SER A 254 23.11 9.01 0.45
CA SER A 254 24.23 9.33 -0.41
C SER A 254 25.02 10.38 0.34
N GLU A 255 26.20 10.01 0.85
CA GLU A 255 27.24 10.95 1.20
C GLU A 255 27.56 11.74 -0.07
N THR A 256 26.83 12.83 -0.22
CA THR A 256 27.04 13.81 -1.25
C THR A 256 28.42 14.39 -0.99
N THR A 257 29.38 13.95 -1.80
CA THR A 257 30.71 14.55 -1.88
C THR A 257 30.52 16.00 -2.36
N THR A 258 30.51 16.98 -1.45
CA THR A 258 30.62 18.40 -1.82
C THR A 258 31.17 19.24 -0.66
N GLY A 259 32.43 19.67 -0.79
CA GLY A 259 33.02 20.75 0.01
C GLY A 259 33.23 20.46 1.50
N PRO A 260 33.91 21.37 2.24
CA PRO A 260 33.92 21.33 3.69
C PRO A 260 32.47 21.35 4.18
N PRO A 261 32.06 20.41 5.06
CA PRO A 261 30.68 20.36 5.54
C PRO A 261 30.35 21.69 6.19
N GLU A 262 29.33 22.36 5.66
CA GLU A 262 28.73 23.52 6.33
C GLU A 262 28.27 23.05 7.71
N PRO A 263 28.59 23.79 8.80
CA PRO A 263 28.15 23.40 10.12
C PRO A 263 26.62 23.34 10.12
N ARG A 264 26.07 22.17 10.47
CA ARG A 264 24.64 21.91 10.57
C ARG A 264 24.25 21.54 12.00
N PRO A 265 23.01 21.82 12.42
CA PRO A 265 22.44 21.26 13.65
C PRO A 265 22.21 19.75 13.48
N ASP A 266 22.04 19.06 14.60
CA ASP A 266 21.71 17.63 14.69
C ASP A 266 20.67 17.44 15.80
N LEU A 267 19.39 17.41 15.44
CA LEU A 267 18.27 17.41 16.37
C LEU A 267 17.93 15.99 16.79
N THR A 268 18.12 15.72 18.07
CA THR A 268 17.81 14.41 18.64
C THR A 268 16.84 14.53 19.81
N LEU A 269 16.08 13.47 20.05
CA LEU A 269 15.20 13.35 21.21
C LEU A 269 15.90 12.56 22.31
N SER A 270 16.07 13.21 23.47
CA SER A 270 16.58 12.53 24.66
C SER A 270 15.45 12.00 25.54
N THR A 271 15.57 10.73 25.88
CA THR A 271 14.66 9.98 26.75
C THR A 271 15.12 9.97 28.21
N ALA A 272 16.23 10.64 28.54
CA ALA A 272 16.79 10.68 29.90
C ALA A 272 15.81 11.26 30.93
N LYS A 273 14.87 12.11 30.48
CA LYS A 273 13.81 12.71 31.30
C LYS A 273 12.41 12.32 30.84
N LEU A 274 12.27 11.17 30.18
CA LEU A 274 10.98 10.68 29.70
C LEU A 274 9.99 10.60 30.87
N ARG A 275 8.92 11.38 30.77
CA ARG A 275 7.76 11.31 31.66
C ARG A 275 6.49 11.40 30.83
N CYS A 276 5.46 10.72 31.27
CA CYS A 276 4.15 10.81 30.64
C CYS A 276 3.12 11.11 31.71
N SER A 277 2.23 12.05 31.44
CA SER A 277 1.16 12.42 32.34
C SER A 277 -0.12 12.68 31.57
N VAL A 278 -1.25 12.46 32.23
CA VAL A 278 -2.58 12.79 31.70
C VAL A 278 -3.15 13.93 32.51
N VAL A 279 -3.57 15.00 31.84
CA VAL A 279 -4.24 16.14 32.45
C VAL A 279 -5.70 16.14 32.01
N ARG A 280 -6.61 15.97 32.96
CA ARG A 280 -8.05 15.96 32.70
C ARG A 280 -8.53 17.33 32.25
N ASN A 281 -9.32 17.36 31.17
CA ASN A 281 -9.80 18.60 30.54
C ASN A 281 -8.66 19.62 30.30
N GLY A 282 -7.45 19.14 29.99
CA GLY A 282 -6.26 19.98 29.79
C GLY A 282 -6.30 20.75 28.47
N ALA A 283 -7.06 20.28 27.49
CA ALA A 283 -7.19 20.91 26.18
C ALA A 283 -8.23 22.05 26.22
N LEU A 284 -8.09 23.02 25.31
CA LEU A 284 -9.10 24.09 25.12
C LEU A 284 -10.46 23.53 24.68
N SER A 285 -10.48 22.35 24.06
CA SER A 285 -11.68 21.60 23.69
C SER A 285 -12.39 20.98 24.88
N GLY A 286 -11.76 20.97 26.06
CA GLY A 286 -12.20 20.20 27.23
C GLY A 286 -11.81 18.72 27.15
N ALA A 287 -11.08 18.28 26.12
CA ALA A 287 -10.51 16.94 26.06
C ALA A 287 -9.43 16.75 27.14
N ASP A 288 -9.23 15.49 27.53
CA ASP A 288 -8.08 15.12 28.36
C ASP A 288 -6.81 15.17 27.48
N VAL A 289 -5.69 15.56 28.06
CA VAL A 289 -4.42 15.71 27.33
C VAL A 289 -3.42 14.71 27.84
N LEU A 290 -2.84 13.92 26.95
CA LEU A 290 -1.61 13.18 27.20
C LEU A 290 -0.42 14.10 26.93
N ALA A 291 0.38 14.38 27.95
CA ALA A 291 1.66 15.04 27.84
C ALA A 291 2.78 14.00 27.87
N VAL A 292 3.65 14.02 26.86
CA VAL A 292 4.88 13.23 26.76
C VAL A 292 6.06 14.19 26.84
N ASP A 293 6.77 14.17 27.97
CA ASP A 293 7.89 15.06 28.23
C ASP A 293 9.19 14.45 27.70
N LEU A 294 9.79 15.10 26.71
CA LEU A 294 11.05 14.71 26.08
C LEU A 294 11.94 15.93 25.90
N ALA A 295 13.26 15.78 25.98
CA ALA A 295 14.17 16.89 25.66
C ALA A 295 14.53 16.86 24.17
N ILE A 296 14.37 17.97 23.47
CA ILE A 296 14.90 18.17 22.12
C ILE A 296 16.31 18.72 22.29
N LEU A 297 17.31 17.96 21.87
CA LEU A 297 18.72 18.34 21.95
C LEU A 297 19.24 18.69 20.56
N ASN A 298 20.28 19.52 20.51
CA ASN A 298 21.08 19.72 19.32
C ASN A 298 22.48 19.18 19.58
N ALA A 299 22.79 18.02 19.02
CA ALA A 299 24.10 17.38 19.06
C ALA A 299 25.07 17.96 18.01
N GLY A 300 24.56 18.82 17.11
CA GLY A 300 25.30 19.40 16.01
C GLY A 300 26.10 20.63 16.42
N VAL A 301 26.95 21.09 15.51
CA VAL A 301 27.84 22.22 15.76
C VAL A 301 27.20 23.58 15.45
N ALA A 302 26.14 23.61 14.62
CA ALA A 302 25.44 24.85 14.32
C ALA A 302 24.26 25.09 15.27
N PRO A 303 24.03 26.34 15.71
CA PRO A 303 22.91 26.67 16.57
C PRO A 303 21.59 26.73 15.78
N VAL A 304 20.47 26.31 16.40
CA VAL A 304 19.14 26.60 15.87
C VAL A 304 18.57 27.84 16.56
N ARG A 305 18.17 28.82 15.76
CA ARG A 305 17.70 30.15 16.23
C ARG A 305 16.17 30.31 16.18
N ARG A 306 15.44 29.24 15.90
CA ARG A 306 13.98 29.20 15.82
C ARG A 306 13.43 28.05 16.63
N LEU A 307 12.13 28.10 16.92
CA LEU A 307 11.43 26.96 17.50
C LEU A 307 11.46 25.80 16.50
N VAL A 308 11.65 24.60 17.03
CA VAL A 308 11.73 23.36 16.29
C VAL A 308 10.34 22.71 16.29
N PRO A 309 9.74 22.44 15.11
CA PRO A 309 8.46 21.77 15.07
C PRO A 309 8.59 20.31 15.54
N PHE A 310 7.54 19.79 16.17
CA PHE A 310 7.46 18.37 16.53
C PHE A 310 6.08 17.82 16.20
N ARG A 311 6.02 16.50 16.01
CA ARG A 311 4.78 15.75 15.82
C ARG A 311 4.79 14.50 16.68
N LEU A 312 3.69 14.27 17.37
CA LEU A 312 3.38 13.05 18.10
C LEU A 312 2.30 12.29 17.31
N SER A 313 2.48 10.99 17.10
CA SER A 313 1.50 10.17 16.37
C SER A 313 1.43 8.75 16.90
N SER A 314 0.25 8.13 16.87
CA SER A 314 0.06 6.71 17.19
C SER A 314 -0.67 5.99 16.06
N ARG A 315 -0.46 4.68 15.95
CA ARG A 315 -1.27 3.77 15.11
C ARG A 315 -2.75 3.76 15.51
N THR A 316 -3.06 4.17 16.73
CA THR A 316 -4.42 4.26 17.27
C THR A 316 -5.16 5.55 16.89
N GLY A 317 -4.49 6.50 16.23
CA GLY A 317 -5.08 7.77 15.80
C GLY A 317 -4.77 8.97 16.71
N ILE A 318 -4.18 8.75 17.89
CA ILE A 318 -3.69 9.85 18.74
C ILE A 318 -2.67 10.67 17.96
N THR A 319 -2.89 11.98 17.86
CA THR A 319 -1.96 12.91 17.20
C THR A 319 -1.78 14.18 18.02
N GLY A 320 -0.57 14.73 17.96
CA GLY A 320 -0.18 15.98 18.61
C GLY A 320 0.82 16.72 17.73
N ARG A 321 0.81 18.05 17.80
CA ARG A 321 1.76 18.89 17.07
C ARG A 321 2.08 20.14 17.86
N GLY A 322 3.29 20.66 17.69
CA GLY A 322 3.69 21.91 18.31
C GLY A 322 5.07 22.33 17.85
N SER A 323 5.64 23.30 18.57
CA SER A 323 7.02 23.71 18.37
C SER A 323 7.64 24.01 19.73
N SER A 324 8.94 23.74 19.87
CA SER A 324 9.65 23.95 21.13
C SER A 324 11.07 24.46 20.89
N GLY A 325 11.65 25.05 21.92
CA GLY A 325 13.07 25.42 21.90
C GLY A 325 13.98 24.19 22.03
N ILE A 326 15.24 24.35 21.66
CA ILE A 326 16.29 23.37 22.00
C ILE A 326 16.54 23.45 23.51
N SER A 327 16.66 22.28 24.11
CA SER A 327 17.12 22.08 25.47
C SER A 327 18.62 21.79 25.50
N ASP A 328 19.30 22.28 26.52
CA ASP A 328 20.66 21.86 26.91
C ASP A 328 20.67 20.49 27.64
N GLY A 329 19.55 19.77 27.62
CA GLY A 329 19.31 18.55 28.38
C GLY A 329 18.69 18.79 29.77
N THR A 330 18.58 20.04 30.21
CA THR A 330 17.96 20.37 31.49
C THR A 330 16.46 20.64 31.36
N ALA A 331 16.03 21.27 30.26
CA ALA A 331 14.61 21.51 29.97
C ALA A 331 13.95 20.31 29.26
N VAL A 332 12.65 20.12 29.47
CA VAL A 332 11.83 19.15 28.74
C VAL A 332 10.81 19.90 27.89
N THR A 333 10.47 19.31 26.75
CA THR A 333 9.36 19.70 25.90
C THR A 333 8.18 18.80 26.19
N ALA A 334 7.07 19.39 26.64
CA ALA A 334 5.82 18.68 26.81
C ALA A 334 5.12 18.54 25.46
N MET A 335 5.22 17.37 24.84
CA MET A 335 4.50 17.04 23.61
C MET A 335 3.09 16.60 23.96
N GLN A 336 2.09 17.37 23.57
CA GLN A 336 0.70 17.15 23.96
C GLN A 336 -0.13 16.55 22.84
N ALA A 337 -1.02 15.63 23.18
CA ALA A 337 -2.07 15.12 22.30
C ALA A 337 -3.39 14.97 23.05
N ASP A 338 -4.49 15.28 22.37
CA ASP A 338 -5.84 15.10 22.90
C ASP A 338 -6.16 13.60 22.97
N LEU A 339 -6.84 13.20 24.04
CA LEU A 339 -7.31 11.83 24.28
C LEU A 339 -8.83 11.75 24.14
N ASP A 340 -9.28 10.71 23.45
CA ASP A 340 -10.67 10.30 23.41
C ASP A 340 -11.02 9.36 24.56
N PRO A 341 -12.30 9.25 24.96
CA PRO A 341 -12.73 8.28 25.98
C PRO A 341 -12.35 6.83 25.65
N GLY A 342 -12.21 6.50 24.36
CA GLY A 342 -11.78 5.18 23.90
C GLY A 342 -10.29 4.90 24.07
N ASP A 343 -9.45 5.90 24.37
CA ASP A 343 -8.00 5.75 24.57
C ASP A 343 -7.62 5.12 25.92
N TYR A 344 -8.52 5.13 26.89
CA TYR A 344 -8.27 4.56 28.21
C TYR A 344 -8.30 3.03 28.22
N ASN A 345 -7.66 2.44 29.23
CA ASN A 345 -7.54 1.00 29.46
C ASN A 345 -6.82 0.23 28.33
N ARG A 346 -5.85 0.87 27.67
CA ARG A 346 -5.00 0.23 26.65
C ARG A 346 -3.61 0.84 26.59
N THR A 347 -2.70 0.11 25.95
CA THR A 347 -1.34 0.57 25.67
C THR A 347 -1.25 1.18 24.28
N HIS A 348 -0.68 2.36 24.19
CA HIS A 348 -0.41 3.07 22.95
C HIS A 348 1.07 3.03 22.62
N VAL A 349 1.38 2.84 21.34
CA VAL A 349 2.73 3.06 20.82
C VAL A 349 2.69 4.40 20.08
N LEU A 350 3.42 5.37 20.62
CA LEU A 350 3.51 6.74 20.13
C LEU A 350 4.88 6.95 19.50
N THR A 351 4.92 7.55 18.32
CA THR A 351 6.14 8.03 17.67
C THR A 351 6.17 9.55 17.79
N ALA A 352 7.16 10.05 18.51
CA ALA A 352 7.53 11.45 18.53
C ALA A 352 8.61 11.70 17.48
N ARG A 353 8.39 12.69 16.62
CA ARG A 353 9.37 13.13 15.60
C ARG A 353 9.58 14.63 15.75
N VAL A 354 10.84 15.03 15.78
CA VAL A 354 11.30 16.42 15.69
C VAL A 354 11.54 16.72 14.22
N ASP A 355 11.22 17.94 13.82
CA ASP A 355 11.29 18.40 12.43
C ASP A 355 10.67 17.43 11.41
N PRO A 356 9.39 17.06 11.57
CA PRO A 356 8.78 15.99 10.80
C PRO A 356 8.65 16.28 9.30
N ASP A 357 8.77 17.54 8.90
CA ASP A 357 8.63 18.00 7.52
C ASP A 357 10.01 18.47 6.95
N ASP A 358 11.11 18.14 7.66
CA ASP A 358 12.51 18.42 7.33
C ASP A 358 12.75 19.91 6.96
N GLU A 359 12.20 20.83 7.77
CA GLU A 359 12.29 22.29 7.53
C GLU A 359 13.67 22.86 7.91
N ILE A 360 14.35 22.25 8.89
CA ILE A 360 15.69 22.59 9.38
C ILE A 360 16.66 21.57 8.79
N ALA A 361 17.55 21.98 7.90
CA ALA A 361 18.55 21.07 7.36
C ALA A 361 19.50 20.57 8.46
N GLU A 362 19.48 19.27 8.73
CA GLU A 362 20.28 18.64 9.78
C GLU A 362 21.53 17.94 9.20
N SER A 363 22.41 17.47 10.08
CA SER A 363 23.47 16.53 9.69
C SER A 363 22.99 15.08 9.60
N ASP A 364 21.97 14.70 10.38
CA ASP A 364 21.39 13.36 10.39
C ASP A 364 19.86 13.40 10.58
N GLU A 365 19.14 13.30 9.47
CA GLU A 365 17.67 13.32 9.44
C GLU A 365 17.01 12.03 10.01
N VAL A 366 17.80 11.02 10.38
CA VAL A 366 17.29 9.70 10.81
C VAL A 366 17.13 9.61 12.33
N ASN A 367 17.86 10.44 13.09
CA ASN A 367 17.90 10.38 14.55
C ASN A 367 16.86 11.28 15.26
N ASN A 368 16.06 12.02 14.49
CA ASN A 368 15.05 12.95 14.98
C ASN A 368 13.73 12.29 15.44
N ARG A 369 13.75 10.97 15.73
CA ARG A 369 12.56 10.20 16.11
C ARG A 369 12.78 9.28 17.31
N VAL A 370 11.75 9.15 18.15
CA VAL A 370 11.70 8.16 19.23
C VAL A 370 10.31 7.55 19.32
N THR A 371 10.26 6.26 19.66
CA THR A 371 9.00 5.56 19.92
C THR A 371 8.86 5.28 21.41
N VAL A 372 7.69 5.58 21.96
CA VAL A 372 7.36 5.44 23.37
C VAL A 372 6.09 4.61 23.50
N ALA A 373 6.12 3.57 24.34
CA ALA A 373 4.94 2.85 24.76
C ALA A 373 4.36 3.52 26.01
N VAL A 374 3.08 3.88 25.98
CA VAL A 374 2.35 4.51 27.08
C VAL A 374 1.16 3.63 27.47
N ALA A 375 1.09 3.22 28.74
CA ALA A 375 -0.02 2.42 29.25
C ALA A 375 -1.06 3.35 29.91
N LEU A 376 -2.17 3.59 29.23
CA LEU A 376 -3.28 4.38 29.77
C LEU A 376 -4.20 3.45 30.57
N GLY A 377 -4.26 3.67 31.88
CA GLY A 377 -5.20 2.98 32.77
C GLY A 377 -6.63 3.51 32.65
N SER A 378 -7.40 3.39 33.73
CA SER A 378 -8.70 4.06 33.84
C SER A 378 -8.52 5.57 33.84
N ARG A 379 -9.50 6.29 33.29
CA ARG A 379 -9.52 7.77 33.24
C ARG A 379 -9.29 8.36 34.65
N PRO A 380 -8.24 9.18 34.86
CA PRO A 380 -7.95 9.72 36.18
C PRO A 380 -8.89 10.88 36.54
N GLU A 381 -9.15 11.07 37.83
CA GLU A 381 -10.01 12.17 38.30
C GLU A 381 -9.31 13.54 38.25
N ALA A 382 -7.97 13.54 38.36
CA ALA A 382 -7.08 14.70 38.34
C ALA A 382 -5.82 14.40 37.48
N ALA A 383 -4.90 15.36 37.37
CA ALA A 383 -3.63 15.13 36.68
C ALA A 383 -2.85 13.98 37.33
N ALA A 384 -2.37 13.03 36.51
CA ALA A 384 -1.69 11.84 37.00
C ALA A 384 -0.57 11.41 36.05
N ASP A 385 0.55 10.97 36.63
CA ASP A 385 1.62 10.31 35.87
C ASP A 385 1.13 8.95 35.37
N VAL A 386 1.48 8.60 34.13
CA VAL A 386 1.15 7.31 33.52
C VAL A 386 2.43 6.56 33.14
N PRO A 387 2.46 5.23 33.28
CA PRO A 387 3.64 4.45 32.92
C PRO A 387 3.98 4.60 31.44
N CYS A 388 5.23 4.97 31.16
CA CYS A 388 5.75 4.95 29.81
C CYS A 388 7.21 4.55 29.73
N GLN A 389 7.59 3.97 28.61
CA GLN A 389 8.93 3.46 28.36
C GLN A 389 9.28 3.56 26.87
N VAL A 390 10.57 3.65 26.57
CA VAL A 390 11.07 3.62 25.19
C VAL A 390 10.72 2.26 24.56
N TYR A 391 10.18 2.29 23.35
CA TYR A 391 9.80 1.12 22.57
C TYR A 391 10.80 0.94 21.42
N GLY A 392 11.57 -0.14 21.46
CA GLY A 392 12.65 -0.47 20.51
C GLY A 392 12.24 -1.43 19.41
#